data_AF-A0A419SKR1-F1
#
_entry.id   AF-A0A419SKR1-F1
#
_cell.length_a   1.000
_cell.length_b   1.000
_cell.length_c   1.000
_cell.angle_alpha   90.00
_cell.angle_beta   90.00
_cell.angle_gamma   90.00
#
_symmetry.space_group_name_H-M   'P 1'
#
loop_
_entity.id
_entity.type
_entity.pdbx_description
1 polymer ?
#
loop_
_entity_poly.entity_id
_entity_poly.type
_entity_poly.pdbx_seq_one_letter_code
_entity_poly.pdbx_strand_id
1 'polypeptide(L)' 'MLKKFSFWLSILSIGICLFHAFGFDEGNLVLIGLNPGYFIIPIKFDRIESYYIHHLLSFFIIGITVDKVKAVFYPKS' A
#
# COMPACT_ATOMS: atom_id res chain seq x y z
N MET A 1 1.89 20.76 3.94
CA MET A 1 2.60 19.78 3.07
C MET A 1 2.06 18.34 3.19
N LEU A 2 1.48 17.96 4.35
CA LEU A 2 0.96 16.62 4.70
C LEU A 2 -0.44 16.26 4.13
N LYS A 3 -0.87 16.76 2.96
CA LYS A 3 -2.21 16.43 2.40
C LYS A 3 -2.18 15.40 1.26
N LYS A 4 -1.00 14.86 0.93
CA LYS A 4 -0.82 13.94 -0.19
C LYS A 4 -1.23 12.53 0.22
N PHE A 5 -2.11 11.90 -0.56
CA PHE A 5 -2.54 10.52 -0.35
C PHE A 5 -1.38 9.54 -0.46
N SER A 6 -0.42 9.79 -1.38
CA SER A 6 0.85 9.04 -1.47
C SER A 6 1.58 8.94 -0.13
N PHE A 7 1.60 10.00 0.67
CA PHE A 7 2.26 10.01 1.96
C PHE A 7 1.48 9.18 3.00
N TRP A 8 0.18 9.43 3.14
CA TRP A 8 -0.66 8.74 4.15
C TRP A 8 -0.83 7.25 3.86
N LEU A 9 -1.03 6.88 2.59
CA LEU A 9 -1.14 5.47 2.21
C LEU A 9 0.17 4.71 2.43
N SER A 10 1.31 5.36 2.23
CA SER A 10 2.61 4.75 2.54
C SER A 10 2.78 4.52 4.04
N ILE A 11 2.40 5.49 4.88
CA ILE A 11 2.41 5.32 6.35
C ILE A 11 1.49 4.17 6.77
N LEU A 12 0.28 4.11 6.22
CA LEU A 12 -0.66 3.04 6.51
C LEU A 12 -0.10 1.67 6.10
N SER A 13 0.55 1.59 4.94
CA SER A 13 1.24 0.38 4.50
C SER A 13 2.35 -0.03 5.46
N ILE A 14 3.17 0.91 5.95
CA ILE A 14 4.20 0.62 6.96
C ILE A 14 3.55 0.09 8.24
N GLY A 15 2.44 0.69 8.67
CA GLY A 15 1.66 0.24 9.83
C GLY A 15 1.17 -1.20 9.69
N ILE A 16 0.65 -1.58 8.51
CA ILE A 16 0.21 -2.95 8.23
C ILE A 16 1.41 -3.92 8.25
N CYS A 17 2.54 -3.52 7.65
CA CYS A 17 3.75 -4.33 7.66
C CYS A 17 4.25 -4.58 9.11
N LEU A 18 4.24 -3.54 9.95
CA LEU A 18 4.61 -3.66 11.36
C LEU A 18 3.62 -4.50 12.16
N PHE A 19 2.32 -4.32 11.94
CA PHE A 19 1.27 -5.12 12.57
C PHE A 19 1.48 -6.62 12.32
N HIS A 20 1.78 -6.98 11.07
CA HIS A 20 2.16 -8.34 10.72
C HIS A 20 3.50 -8.76 11.33
N ALA A 21 4.53 -7.91 11.30
CA ALA A 21 5.85 -8.22 11.86
C ALA A 21 5.84 -8.48 13.38
N PHE A 22 4.90 -7.87 14.12
CA PHE A 22 4.67 -8.15 15.54
C PHE A 22 3.86 -9.43 15.80
N GLY A 23 3.45 -10.15 14.75
CA GLY A 23 2.73 -11.41 14.86
C GLY A 23 1.22 -11.26 15.08
N PHE A 24 0.65 -10.07 14.91
CA PHE A 24 -0.80 -9.87 15.09
C PHE A 24 -1.63 -10.28 13.87
N ASP A 25 -1.01 -10.50 12.72
CA ASP A 25 -1.66 -10.94 11.47
C ASP A 25 -1.32 -12.40 11.18
N GLU A 26 -1.80 -13.31 12.04
CA GLU A 26 -1.63 -14.74 11.85
C GLU A 26 -2.32 -15.18 10.54
N GLY A 27 -1.52 -15.65 9.57
CA GLY A 27 -2.01 -16.07 8.25
C GLY A 27 -1.85 -15.03 7.14
N ASN A 28 -1.21 -13.88 7.41
CA ASN A 28 -0.90 -12.84 6.42
C ASN A 28 -2.15 -12.26 5.75
N LEU A 29 -3.31 -12.31 6.43
CA LEU A 29 -4.60 -11.94 5.85
C LEU A 29 -4.66 -10.45 5.57
N VAL A 30 -4.14 -9.62 6.48
CA VAL A 30 -4.10 -8.17 6.30
C VAL A 30 -3.00 -7.79 5.31
N LEU A 31 -1.80 -8.37 5.46
CA LEU A 31 -0.67 -8.08 4.58
C LEU A 31 -0.90 -8.52 3.12
N ILE A 32 -1.62 -9.62 2.88
CA ILE A 32 -1.91 -10.09 1.51
C ILE A 32 -3.27 -9.55 1.05
N GLY A 33 -4.30 -9.64 1.89
CA GLY A 33 -5.67 -9.30 1.53
C GLY A 33 -5.91 -7.81 1.31
N LEU A 34 -5.19 -6.93 2.01
CA LEU A 34 -5.27 -5.48 1.76
C LEU A 34 -4.29 -5.01 0.70
N ASN A 35 -3.46 -5.89 0.13
CA ASN A 35 -2.48 -5.50 -0.86
C ASN A 35 -3.16 -5.26 -2.22
N PRO A 36 -3.25 -4.01 -2.67
CA PRO A 36 -4.01 -3.70 -3.87
C PRO A 36 -3.30 -4.17 -5.14
N GLY A 37 -2.00 -4.45 -5.08
CA GLY A 37 -1.26 -5.05 -6.18
C GLY A 37 -1.79 -6.44 -6.55
N TYR A 38 -2.23 -7.24 -5.56
CA TYR A 38 -2.74 -8.59 -5.78
C TYR A 38 -4.09 -8.62 -6.48
N PHE A 39 -4.92 -7.60 -6.29
CA PHE A 39 -6.19 -7.48 -7.04
C PHE A 39 -5.95 -7.23 -8.53
N ILE A 40 -4.79 -6.68 -8.89
CA ILE A 40 -4.45 -6.36 -10.27
C ILE A 40 -3.61 -7.49 -10.89
N ILE A 41 -2.62 -8.00 -10.17
CA ILE A 41 -1.72 -9.05 -10.63
C ILE A 41 -1.55 -10.08 -9.50
N PRO A 42 -2.05 -11.32 -9.66
CA PRO A 42 -1.88 -12.37 -8.67
C PRO A 42 -0.45 -12.96 -8.73
N ILE A 43 0.52 -12.21 -8.22
CA ILE A 43 1.93 -12.64 -8.16
C ILE A 43 2.15 -13.41 -6.86
N LYS A 44 2.49 -14.70 -6.93
CA LYS A 44 2.95 -15.43 -5.75
C LYS A 44 4.44 -15.17 -5.56
N PHE A 45 4.84 -14.73 -4.36
CA PHE A 45 6.24 -14.67 -3.99
C PHE A 45 6.57 -15.82 -3.04
N ASP A 46 7.80 -16.34 -3.16
CA ASP A 46 8.29 -17.43 -2.31
C ASP A 46 8.82 -16.94 -0.96
N ARG A 47 9.01 -15.61 -0.80
CA ARG A 47 9.62 -14.99 0.37
C ARG A 47 8.71 -13.92 0.97
N ILE A 48 8.53 -13.95 2.29
CA ILE A 48 7.67 -13.01 3.02
C ILE A 48 8.15 -11.56 2.86
N GLU A 49 9.47 -11.36 2.76
CA GLU A 49 10.12 -10.06 2.50
C GLU A 49 9.59 -9.41 1.22
N SER A 50 9.36 -10.22 0.18
CA SER A 50 8.82 -9.74 -1.09
C SER A 50 7.38 -9.25 -0.97
N TYR A 51 6.58 -9.84 -0.07
CA TYR A 51 5.21 -9.37 0.19
C TYR A 51 5.21 -7.97 0.80
N TYR A 52 6.11 -7.69 1.75
CA TYR A 52 6.23 -6.34 2.35
C TYR A 52 6.65 -5.29 1.32
N ILE A 53 7.65 -5.60 0.50
CA ILE A 53 8.12 -4.68 -0.56
C ILE A 53 7.00 -4.42 -1.55
N HIS A 54 6.31 -5.47 -1.99
CA HIS A 54 5.20 -5.33 -2.91
C HIS A 54 4.05 -4.53 -2.30
N HIS A 55 3.72 -4.75 -1.03
CA HIS A 55 2.69 -4.00 -0.32
C HIS A 55 3.01 -2.50 -0.25
N LEU A 56 4.23 -2.16 0.15
CA LEU A 56 4.70 -0.77 0.21
C LEU A 56 4.66 -0.08 -1.16
N LEU A 57 5.17 -0.75 -2.19
CA LEU A 57 5.17 -0.19 -3.55
C LEU A 57 3.75 0.00 -4.09
N SER A 58 2.88 -0.99 -3.92
CA SER A 58 1.49 -0.93 -4.39
C SER A 58 0.71 0.22 -3.74
N PHE A 59 0.80 0.37 -2.42
CA PHE A 59 0.17 1.49 -1.71
C PHE A 59 0.73 2.84 -2.12
N PHE A 60 2.05 2.94 -2.31
CA PHE A 60 2.68 4.18 -2.77
C PHE A 60 2.23 4.58 -4.18
N ILE A 61 2.23 3.62 -5.12
CA ILE A 61 1.81 3.84 -6.51
C ILE A 61 0.34 4.29 -6.56
N ILE A 62 -0.53 3.65 -5.78
CA ILE A 62 -1.94 4.04 -5.71
C ILE A 62 -2.09 5.42 -5.11
N GLY A 63 -1.37 5.74 -4.05
CA GLY A 63 -1.42 7.09 -3.49
C GLY A 63 -0.92 8.16 -4.47
N ILE A 64 0.10 7.88 -5.28
CA ILE A 64 0.51 8.77 -6.39
C ILE A 64 -0.61 8.90 -7.42
N THR A 65 -1.25 7.78 -7.77
CA THR A 65 -2.34 7.75 -8.75
C THR A 65 -3.51 8.61 -8.28
N VAL A 66 -3.93 8.45 -7.02
CA VAL A 66 -4.97 9.26 -6.40
C VAL A 66 -4.57 10.74 -6.37
N ASP A 67 -3.33 11.06 -5.98
CA ASP A 67 -2.86 12.45 -5.96
C ASP A 67 -2.88 13.08 -7.36
N LYS A 68 -2.46 12.34 -8.40
CA LYS A 68 -2.51 12.81 -9.80
C LYS A 68 -3.95 12.99 -10.30
N VAL A 69 -4.82 12.01 -10.04
CA VAL A 69 -6.25 12.08 -10.38
C VAL A 69 -6.88 13.31 -9.72
N LYS A 70 -6.65 13.52 -8.42
CA LYS A 70 -7.16 14.69 -7.71
C LYS A 70 -6.63 16.00 -8.30
N ALA A 71 -5.37 16.06 -8.72
CA ALA A 71 -4.82 17.26 -9.35
C ALA A 71 -5.47 17.58 -10.71
N VAL A 72 -5.91 16.57 -11.46
CA VAL A 72 -6.62 16.73 -12.75
C VAL A 72 -8.06 17.21 -12.53
N PHE A 73 -8.80 16.61 -11.59
CA PHE A 73 -10.22 16.92 -11.37
C PHE A 73 -10.45 18.14 -10.46
N TYR A 74 -9.50 18.42 -9.56
CA TYR A 74 -9.54 19.55 -8.63
C TYR A 74 -8.24 20.34 -8.74
N PRO A 75 -7.94 20.92 -9.92
CA PRO A 75 -6.82 21.84 -10.03
C PRO A 75 -7.05 22.95 -9.01
N LYS A 76 -6.05 23.21 -8.16
CA LYS A 76 -6.14 24.29 -7.16
C LYS A 76 -6.50 25.58 -7.90
N SER A 77 -7.70 26.09 -7.65
CA SER A 77 -8.10 27.43 -8.06
C SER A 77 -7.35 28.49 -7.25
#